data_AF-A0A922S2T1-F1
#
_entry.id   AF-A0A922S2T1-F1
#
_cell.length_a   1.000
_cell.length_b   1.000
_cell.length_c   1.000
_cell.angle_alpha   90.00
_cell.angle_beta   90.00
_cell.angle_gamma   90.00
#
_symmetry.space_group_name_H-M   'P 1'
#
loop_
_entity.id
_entity.type
_entity.pdbx_description
1 polymer ?
#
loop_
_entity_poly.entity_id
_entity_poly.type
_entity_poly.pdbx_seq_one_letter_code
_entity_poly.pdbx_strand_id
1 'polypeptide(L)'
;MNHLQNGSPALDMKRIEAAKANRQLQLENWRNYERQMQTSDKHPKNIRPRKSHHLNVKFTDNCVLLDATLRGDCEEVEYLLSHGINPNISNVDGLTALHQACIDNDSVLCNLLLNYGANVNARDADLWTPLHAASTCGYLQICQLLIKRGADLKACNADGLIPYDICDDEKTSDFLQSQMHKFGISPEDIEEARSAPEMKMLSDLKAARLKRYNLNILDAQGAAPIHVAAACGYCEVGLFLLQSGVDPNSLDADGWTPSHVAACWGELEMIRLLVSHGGDLTIPTPDGRTAFTICDNDETHDEVCTIWNMREKLRSCAKLMDSNASVKPFRRRRRFSTKLKFLCFFLVDL
;
A
#
# COMPACT_ATOMS: atom_id res chain seq x y z
N MET A 1 -6.81 -33.17 -55.32
CA MET A 1 -7.12 -31.73 -55.40
C MET A 1 -8.50 -31.50 -54.81
N ASN A 2 -8.56 -31.18 -53.52
CA ASN A 2 -9.70 -30.58 -52.83
C ASN A 2 -9.23 -30.38 -51.38
N HIS A 3 -9.13 -29.14 -50.93
CA HIS A 3 -9.72 -28.68 -49.67
C HIS A 3 -9.43 -27.17 -49.45
N LEU A 4 -10.53 -26.42 -49.43
CA LEU A 4 -10.87 -25.34 -48.49
C LEU A 4 -10.14 -23.99 -48.63
N GLN A 5 -10.76 -23.11 -49.44
CA GLN A 5 -10.76 -21.66 -49.20
C GLN A 5 -11.62 -21.35 -47.97
N ASN A 6 -10.99 -20.96 -46.86
CA ASN A 6 -11.66 -20.24 -45.77
C ASN A 6 -11.59 -18.74 -46.06
N GLY A 7 -12.62 -18.21 -46.71
CA GLY A 7 -12.85 -16.77 -46.83
C GLY A 7 -13.85 -16.33 -45.75
N SER A 8 -13.44 -15.42 -44.87
CA SER A 8 -14.25 -14.82 -43.82
C SER A 8 -15.59 -14.26 -44.35
N PRO A 9 -16.71 -14.37 -43.61
CA PRO A 9 -18.00 -13.86 -44.08
C PRO A 9 -17.94 -12.34 -44.20
N ALA A 10 -18.03 -11.83 -45.43
CA ALA A 10 -18.13 -10.40 -45.70
C ALA A 10 -19.35 -9.81 -44.97
N LEU A 11 -19.15 -8.69 -44.26
CA LEU A 11 -20.19 -7.94 -43.56
C LEU A 11 -21.31 -7.54 -44.55
N ASP A 12 -22.50 -8.11 -44.37
CA ASP A 12 -23.66 -7.83 -45.21
C ASP A 12 -24.15 -6.40 -44.98
N MET A 13 -23.78 -5.50 -45.89
CA MET A 13 -24.06 -4.07 -45.77
C MET A 13 -25.56 -3.75 -45.75
N LYS A 14 -26.38 -4.59 -46.40
CA LYS A 14 -27.84 -4.41 -46.41
C LYS A 14 -28.46 -4.66 -45.04
N ARG A 15 -27.94 -5.62 -44.28
CA ARG A 15 -28.38 -5.87 -42.90
C ARG A 15 -28.03 -4.72 -41.96
N ILE A 16 -26.86 -4.11 -42.15
CA ILE A 16 -26.42 -2.96 -41.34
C ILE A 16 -27.26 -1.72 -41.64
N GLU A 17 -27.59 -1.46 -42.91
CA GLU A 17 -28.49 -0.37 -43.29
C GLU A 17 -29.91 -0.56 -42.75
N ALA A 18 -30.45 -1.79 -42.83
CA ALA A 18 -31.75 -2.11 -42.26
C ALA A 18 -31.77 -1.95 -40.73
N ALA A 19 -30.71 -2.37 -40.03
CA ALA A 19 -30.59 -2.17 -38.59
C ALA A 19 -30.54 -0.68 -38.21
N LYS A 20 -29.82 0.15 -38.98
CA LYS A 20 -29.78 1.61 -38.78
C LYS A 20 -31.16 2.25 -38.99
N ALA A 21 -31.87 1.87 -40.05
CA ALA A 21 -33.21 2.38 -40.34
C ALA A 21 -34.22 1.98 -39.25
N ASN A 22 -34.18 0.72 -38.80
CA ASN A 22 -35.03 0.24 -37.71
C ASN A 22 -34.75 0.97 -36.39
N ARG A 23 -33.49 1.25 -36.09
CA ARG A 23 -33.10 2.03 -34.90
C ARG A 23 -33.59 3.48 -35.00
N GLN A 24 -33.49 4.11 -36.17
CA GLN A 24 -34.01 5.45 -36.40
C GLN A 24 -35.52 5.52 -36.18
N LEU A 25 -36.27 4.56 -36.75
CA LEU A 25 -37.72 4.48 -36.57
C LEU A 25 -38.09 4.24 -35.09
N GLN A 26 -37.35 3.39 -34.39
CA GLN A 26 -37.55 3.16 -32.95
C GLN A 26 -37.36 4.45 -32.14
N LEU A 27 -36.32 5.23 -32.43
CA LEU A 27 -36.05 6.51 -31.77
C LEU A 27 -37.12 7.56 -32.08
N GLU A 28 -37.64 7.58 -33.31
CA GLU A 28 -38.72 8.49 -33.69
C GLU A 28 -40.04 8.14 -32.99
N ASN A 29 -40.39 6.84 -32.94
CA ASN A 29 -41.54 6.35 -32.20
C ASN A 29 -41.42 6.69 -30.70
N TRP A 30 -40.22 6.58 -30.13
CA TRP A 30 -39.95 6.96 -28.75
C TRP A 30 -40.15 8.47 -28.50
N ARG A 31 -39.63 9.34 -29.38
CA ARG A 31 -39.84 10.80 -29.29
C ARG A 31 -41.32 11.18 -29.37
N ASN A 32 -42.08 10.49 -30.23
CA ASN A 32 -43.52 10.70 -30.34
C ASN A 32 -44.25 10.23 -29.06
N TYR A 33 -43.82 9.11 -28.48
CA TYR A 33 -44.34 8.62 -27.20
C TYR A 33 -44.07 9.61 -26.05
N GLU A 34 -42.85 10.14 -25.90
CA GLU A 34 -42.51 11.15 -24.88
C GLU A 34 -43.33 12.43 -25.02
N ARG A 35 -43.51 12.94 -26.25
CA ARG A 35 -44.37 14.11 -26.52
C ARG A 35 -45.82 13.86 -26.13
N GLN A 36 -46.34 12.64 -26.35
CA GLN A 36 -47.69 12.26 -25.92
C GLN A 36 -47.80 12.14 -24.39
N MET A 37 -46.74 11.68 -23.71
CA MET A 37 -46.69 11.60 -22.25
C MET A 37 -46.68 12.98 -21.57
N GLN A 38 -46.04 13.98 -22.18
CA GLN A 38 -45.97 15.35 -21.64
C GLN A 38 -47.25 16.16 -21.84
N THR A 39 -48.08 15.81 -22.82
CA THR A 39 -49.25 16.60 -23.25
C THR A 39 -50.61 16.01 -22.84
N SER A 40 -50.66 14.76 -22.39
CA SER A 40 -51.90 14.07 -22.04
C SER A 40 -52.09 13.92 -20.52
N ASP A 41 -53.11 14.58 -19.96
CA ASP A 41 -53.61 14.36 -18.59
C ASP A 41 -54.23 12.95 -18.39
N LYS A 42 -54.39 12.14 -19.46
CA LYS A 42 -54.90 10.77 -19.39
C LYS A 42 -53.79 9.78 -19.73
N HIS A 43 -53.23 9.14 -18.69
CA HIS A 43 -52.28 8.05 -18.83
C HIS A 43 -52.92 6.84 -19.58
N PRO A 44 -52.22 6.22 -20.56
CA PRO A 44 -52.68 4.99 -21.19
C PRO A 44 -52.81 3.85 -20.15
N LYS A 45 -53.93 3.13 -20.22
CA LYS A 45 -54.43 2.27 -19.13
C LYS A 45 -53.57 1.05 -18.78
N ASN A 46 -52.53 0.70 -19.54
CA ASN A 46 -51.89 -0.63 -19.41
C ASN A 46 -50.39 -0.67 -19.12
N ILE A 47 -49.70 0.45 -18.92
CA ILE A 47 -48.33 0.44 -18.37
C ILE A 47 -48.19 1.64 -17.44
N ARG A 48 -48.67 1.49 -16.20
CA ARG A 48 -48.26 2.43 -15.15
C ARG A 48 -46.95 1.90 -14.57
N PRO A 49 -45.82 2.64 -14.58
CA PRO A 49 -44.92 2.51 -13.45
C PRO A 49 -45.79 2.81 -12.22
N ARG A 50 -45.95 1.82 -11.34
CA ARG A 50 -46.67 2.05 -10.07
C ARG A 50 -45.97 3.25 -9.43
N LYS A 51 -46.70 4.36 -9.23
CA LYS A 51 -46.25 5.44 -8.35
C LYS A 51 -46.17 4.84 -6.95
N SER A 52 -45.07 4.15 -6.68
CA SER A 52 -44.75 3.64 -5.36
C SER A 52 -44.37 4.85 -4.55
N HIS A 53 -45.27 5.29 -3.66
CA HIS A 53 -44.93 6.25 -2.61
C HIS A 53 -44.01 5.64 -1.55
N HIS A 54 -43.59 4.37 -1.73
CA HIS A 54 -42.58 3.72 -0.94
C HIS A 54 -41.33 3.51 -1.81
N LEU A 55 -40.32 4.34 -1.59
CA LEU A 55 -38.95 4.08 -2.01
C LEU A 55 -38.47 2.87 -1.19
N ASN A 56 -38.78 1.66 -1.68
CA ASN A 56 -38.43 0.41 -1.01
C ASN A 56 -36.97 0.02 -1.27
N VAL A 57 -36.31 0.65 -2.24
CA VAL A 57 -34.88 0.45 -2.49
C VAL A 57 -34.13 1.51 -1.71
N LYS A 58 -33.27 1.07 -0.81
CA LYS A 58 -32.33 1.92 -0.06
C LYS A 58 -30.92 1.45 -0.38
N PHE A 59 -30.01 2.41 -0.46
CA PHE A 59 -28.58 2.14 -0.56
C PHE A 59 -27.95 2.23 0.82
N THR A 60 -26.76 1.65 0.96
CA THR A 60 -25.97 1.72 2.19
C THR A 60 -25.43 3.13 2.39
N ASP A 61 -25.26 3.54 3.65
CA ASP A 61 -24.85 4.90 4.02
C ASP A 61 -23.53 5.33 3.34
N ASN A 62 -22.58 4.40 3.20
CA ASN A 62 -21.33 4.64 2.48
C ASN A 62 -21.54 5.01 1.01
N CYS A 63 -22.42 4.28 0.33
CA CYS A 63 -22.71 4.52 -1.08
C CYS A 63 -23.38 5.87 -1.28
N VAL A 64 -24.32 6.25 -0.41
CA VAL A 64 -25.08 7.50 -0.56
C VAL A 64 -24.22 8.72 -0.24
N LEU A 65 -23.48 8.70 0.87
CA LEU A 65 -22.63 9.85 1.26
C LEU A 65 -21.47 10.04 0.28
N LEU A 66 -20.79 8.97 -0.11
CA LEU A 66 -19.64 9.08 -1.02
C LEU A 66 -20.07 9.49 -2.44
N ASP A 67 -21.23 9.03 -2.93
CA ASP A 67 -21.77 9.49 -4.22
C ASP A 67 -22.17 10.97 -4.19
N ALA A 68 -22.85 11.42 -3.13
CA ALA A 68 -23.21 12.84 -2.97
C ALA A 68 -21.96 13.73 -2.90
N THR A 69 -20.90 13.26 -2.21
CA THR A 69 -19.60 13.93 -2.13
C THR A 69 -18.93 14.00 -3.51
N LEU A 70 -18.90 12.90 -4.26
CA LEU A 70 -18.31 12.83 -5.60
C LEU A 70 -19.01 13.78 -6.60
N ARG A 71 -20.32 13.99 -6.43
CA ARG A 71 -21.08 14.97 -7.23
C ARG A 71 -20.87 16.42 -6.79
N GLY A 72 -20.23 16.67 -5.65
CA GLY A 72 -20.11 18.00 -5.04
C GLY A 72 -21.44 18.55 -4.54
N ASP A 73 -22.44 17.70 -4.28
CA ASP A 73 -23.77 18.12 -3.83
C ASP A 73 -23.75 18.44 -2.33
N CYS A 74 -23.31 19.66 -2.00
CA CYS A 74 -23.18 20.12 -0.63
C CYS A 74 -24.50 20.08 0.14
N GLU A 75 -25.64 20.33 -0.53
CA GLU A 75 -26.96 20.33 0.10
C GLU A 75 -27.36 18.90 0.50
N GLU A 76 -27.16 17.93 -0.39
CA GLU A 76 -27.41 16.52 -0.10
C GLU A 76 -26.45 16.00 0.97
N VAL A 77 -25.16 16.35 0.91
CA VAL A 77 -24.20 15.97 1.95
C VAL A 77 -24.60 16.53 3.31
N GLU A 78 -24.98 17.81 3.39
CA GLU A 78 -25.44 18.42 4.64
C GLU A 78 -26.70 17.72 5.18
N TYR A 79 -27.65 17.42 4.29
CA TYR A 79 -28.84 16.66 4.64
C TYR A 79 -28.48 15.28 5.22
N LEU A 80 -27.62 14.52 4.56
CA LEU A 80 -27.22 13.18 5.01
C LEU A 80 -26.50 13.21 6.36
N LEU A 81 -25.58 14.15 6.57
CA LEU A 81 -24.83 14.29 7.81
C LEU A 81 -25.73 14.75 8.98
N SER A 82 -26.66 15.68 8.74
CA SER A 82 -27.64 16.09 9.75
C SER A 82 -28.61 14.97 10.16
N HIS A 83 -28.76 13.93 9.33
CA HIS A 83 -29.54 12.72 9.63
C HIS A 83 -28.71 11.61 10.30
N GLY A 84 -27.48 11.91 10.73
CA GLY A 84 -26.66 11.03 11.55
C GLY A 84 -25.80 10.05 10.77
N ILE A 85 -25.64 10.23 9.45
CA ILE A 85 -24.64 9.47 8.70
C ILE A 85 -23.25 9.85 9.21
N ASN A 86 -22.42 8.84 9.47
CA ASN A 86 -21.07 9.06 9.95
C ASN A 86 -20.19 9.69 8.85
N PRO A 87 -19.59 10.87 9.06
CA PRO A 87 -18.73 11.51 8.07
C PRO A 87 -17.41 10.76 7.78
N ASN A 88 -17.05 9.81 8.65
CA ASN A 88 -15.81 9.04 8.57
C ASN A 88 -15.97 7.70 7.84
N ILE A 89 -17.08 7.52 7.15
CA ILE A 89 -17.28 6.36 6.29
C ILE A 89 -16.32 6.45 5.11
N SER A 90 -15.75 5.30 4.74
CA SER A 90 -14.80 5.16 3.64
C SER A 90 -15.24 4.14 2.59
N ASN A 91 -14.59 4.21 1.42
CA ASN A 91 -14.67 3.19 0.38
C ASN A 91 -13.76 1.98 0.71
N VAL A 92 -13.60 1.07 -0.25
CA VAL A 92 -12.74 -0.12 -0.12
C VAL A 92 -11.27 0.21 0.09
N ASP A 93 -10.82 1.34 -0.44
CA ASP A 93 -9.44 1.84 -0.31
C ASP A 93 -9.24 2.67 0.95
N GLY A 94 -10.26 2.80 1.82
CA GLY A 94 -10.17 3.62 3.03
C GLY A 94 -10.35 5.13 2.80
N LEU A 95 -10.57 5.58 1.57
CA LEU A 95 -10.83 6.97 1.25
C LEU A 95 -12.18 7.43 1.81
N THR A 96 -12.14 8.47 2.63
CA THR A 96 -13.34 9.12 3.21
C THR A 96 -13.85 10.24 2.31
N ALA A 97 -15.06 10.73 2.59
CA ALA A 97 -15.61 11.91 1.92
C ALA A 97 -14.66 13.14 2.01
N LEU A 98 -13.91 13.27 3.11
CA LEU A 98 -12.95 14.36 3.28
C LEU A 98 -11.72 14.21 2.38
N HIS A 99 -11.24 12.98 2.14
CA HIS A 99 -10.19 12.73 1.16
C HIS A 99 -10.64 13.18 -0.23
N GLN A 100 -11.83 12.75 -0.65
CA GLN A 100 -12.39 13.10 -1.96
C GLN A 100 -12.54 14.62 -2.11
N ALA A 101 -13.09 15.31 -1.11
CA ALA A 101 -13.20 16.77 -1.12
C ALA A 101 -11.84 17.49 -1.24
N CYS A 102 -10.77 16.92 -0.65
CA CYS A 102 -9.41 17.43 -0.80
C CYS A 102 -8.87 17.21 -2.21
N ILE A 103 -9.09 16.04 -2.80
CA ILE A 103 -8.68 15.69 -4.18
C ILE A 103 -9.38 16.58 -5.21
N ASP A 104 -10.65 16.90 -4.99
CA ASP A 104 -11.47 17.70 -5.93
C ASP A 104 -11.29 19.22 -5.76
N ASN A 105 -10.42 19.66 -4.85
CA ASN A 105 -10.23 21.06 -4.47
C ASN A 105 -11.51 21.75 -3.95
N ASP A 106 -12.42 21.01 -3.32
CA ASP A 106 -13.67 21.55 -2.80
C ASP A 106 -13.53 22.01 -1.33
N SER A 107 -13.08 23.26 -1.18
CA SER A 107 -12.95 23.89 0.14
C SER A 107 -14.27 24.07 0.89
N VAL A 108 -15.40 24.15 0.19
CA VAL A 108 -16.73 24.31 0.81
C VAL A 108 -17.14 22.98 1.44
N LEU A 109 -17.02 21.90 0.68
CA LEU A 109 -17.32 20.55 1.12
C LEU A 109 -16.35 20.10 2.23
N CYS A 110 -15.06 20.43 2.13
CA CYS A 110 -14.10 20.21 3.22
C CYS A 110 -14.56 20.88 4.52
N ASN A 111 -14.97 22.15 4.46
CA ASN A 111 -15.47 22.87 5.64
C ASN A 111 -16.74 22.22 6.20
N LEU A 112 -17.68 21.85 5.33
CA LEU A 112 -18.93 21.19 5.71
C LEU A 112 -18.63 19.88 6.46
N LEU A 113 -17.86 18.98 5.86
CA LEU A 113 -17.49 17.69 6.45
C LEU A 113 -16.79 17.87 7.80
N LEU A 114 -15.83 18.78 7.90
CA LEU A 114 -15.11 19.07 9.14
C LEU A 114 -16.02 19.69 10.22
N ASN A 115 -17.05 20.46 9.85
CA ASN A 115 -18.04 20.99 10.79
C ASN A 115 -18.94 19.89 11.37
N TYR A 116 -19.21 18.85 10.59
CA TYR A 116 -19.98 17.68 11.03
C TYR A 116 -19.11 16.59 11.69
N GLY A 117 -17.84 16.88 11.99
CA GLY A 117 -16.96 15.98 12.75
C GLY A 117 -16.23 14.94 11.91
N ALA A 118 -16.00 15.20 10.62
CA ALA A 118 -15.03 14.43 9.85
C ALA A 118 -13.65 14.47 10.52
N ASN A 119 -13.01 13.31 10.60
CA ASN A 119 -11.69 13.13 11.14
C ASN A 119 -10.68 13.71 10.15
N VAL A 120 -10.09 14.84 10.51
CA VAL A 120 -9.05 15.53 9.74
C VAL A 120 -7.81 14.67 9.52
N ASN A 121 -7.59 13.67 10.38
CA ASN A 121 -6.46 12.73 10.35
C ASN A 121 -6.94 11.30 10.02
N ALA A 122 -8.05 11.16 9.29
CA ALA A 122 -8.43 9.87 8.72
C ALA A 122 -7.28 9.31 7.89
N ARG A 123 -7.11 7.99 7.89
CA ARG A 123 -6.09 7.30 7.12
C ARG A 123 -6.75 6.31 6.17
N ASP A 124 -6.37 6.36 4.90
CA ASP A 124 -6.79 5.38 3.91
C ASP A 124 -5.94 4.10 3.99
N ALA A 125 -6.07 3.21 3.00
CA ALA A 125 -5.35 1.93 2.96
C ALA A 125 -3.82 2.10 2.90
N ASP A 126 -3.35 3.16 2.25
CA ASP A 126 -1.93 3.51 2.12
C ASP A 126 -1.48 4.51 3.21
N LEU A 127 -2.31 4.66 4.25
CA LEU A 127 -2.10 5.57 5.38
C LEU A 127 -2.05 7.05 5.00
N TRP A 128 -2.51 7.42 3.81
CA TRP A 128 -2.64 8.82 3.43
C TRP A 128 -3.69 9.49 4.28
N THR A 129 -3.40 10.73 4.66
CA THR A 129 -4.37 11.60 5.34
C THR A 129 -4.97 12.59 4.35
N PRO A 130 -6.09 13.26 4.68
CA PRO A 130 -6.60 14.37 3.87
C PRO A 130 -5.55 15.44 3.59
N LEU A 131 -4.61 15.66 4.52
CA LEU A 131 -3.50 16.60 4.33
C LEU A 131 -2.48 16.09 3.28
N HIS A 132 -2.22 14.79 3.20
CA HIS A 132 -1.41 14.23 2.09
C HIS A 132 -2.08 14.52 0.75
N ALA A 133 -3.37 14.17 0.62
CA ALA A 133 -4.12 14.38 -0.61
C ALA A 133 -4.11 15.86 -1.06
N ALA A 134 -4.38 16.80 -0.14
CA ALA A 134 -4.33 18.22 -0.45
C ALA A 134 -2.91 18.74 -0.79
N SER A 135 -1.87 18.19 -0.16
CA SER A 135 -0.47 18.61 -0.39
C SER A 135 0.07 18.11 -1.72
N THR A 136 -0.18 16.85 -2.08
CA THR A 136 0.21 16.31 -3.40
C THR A 136 -0.44 17.09 -4.55
N CYS A 137 -1.68 17.54 -4.37
CA CYS A 137 -2.35 18.36 -5.37
C CYS A 137 -1.95 19.85 -5.33
N GLY A 138 -1.17 20.29 -4.34
CA GLY A 138 -0.74 21.69 -4.20
C GLY A 138 -1.86 22.66 -3.79
N TYR A 139 -2.91 22.17 -3.12
CA TYR A 139 -4.07 23.00 -2.75
C TYR A 139 -3.83 23.73 -1.43
N LEU A 140 -3.08 24.83 -1.51
CA LEU A 140 -2.71 25.69 -0.37
C LEU A 140 -3.90 26.06 0.54
N GLN A 141 -5.05 26.43 -0.03
CA GLN A 141 -6.22 26.85 0.76
C GLN A 141 -6.80 25.70 1.58
N ILE A 142 -6.80 24.48 1.04
CA ILE A 142 -7.26 23.28 1.75
C ILE A 142 -6.24 22.87 2.79
N CYS A 143 -4.94 22.91 2.48
CA CYS A 143 -3.88 22.66 3.47
C CYS A 143 -4.00 23.60 4.68
N GLN A 144 -4.22 24.91 4.43
CA GLN A 144 -4.47 25.90 5.48
C GLN A 144 -5.70 25.55 6.32
N LEU A 145 -6.79 25.13 5.68
CA LEU A 145 -8.00 24.72 6.37
C LEU A 145 -7.75 23.49 7.25
N LEU A 146 -7.16 22.44 6.72
CA LEU A 146 -6.91 21.18 7.44
C LEU A 146 -5.99 21.42 8.65
N ILE A 147 -4.89 22.15 8.48
CA ILE A 147 -3.96 22.48 9.58
C ILE A 147 -4.66 23.31 10.65
N LYS A 148 -5.51 24.27 10.26
CA LYS A 148 -6.34 25.04 11.20
C LYS A 148 -7.30 24.14 12.00
N ARG A 149 -7.74 23.03 11.42
CA ARG A 149 -8.62 22.02 12.08
C ARG A 149 -7.84 20.94 12.83
N GLY A 150 -6.52 21.05 12.94
CA GLY A 150 -5.67 20.12 13.70
C GLY A 150 -5.17 18.92 12.90
N ALA A 151 -4.97 19.08 11.59
CA ALA A 151 -4.27 18.10 10.78
C ALA A 151 -2.85 17.85 11.32
N ASP A 152 -2.47 16.59 11.40
CA ASP A 152 -1.16 16.15 11.85
C ASP A 152 -0.13 16.29 10.73
N LEU A 153 0.82 17.21 10.93
CA LEU A 153 1.91 17.51 9.99
C LEU A 153 2.99 16.41 9.95
N LYS A 154 3.08 15.57 10.99
CA LYS A 154 4.06 14.47 11.07
C LYS A 154 3.46 13.10 10.72
N ALA A 155 2.21 13.06 10.27
CA ALA A 155 1.60 11.81 9.84
C ALA A 155 2.40 11.27 8.64
N CYS A 156 2.88 10.03 8.75
CA CYS A 156 3.55 9.33 7.66
C CYS A 156 2.57 8.40 6.94
N ASN A 157 2.64 8.37 5.61
CA ASN A 157 1.96 7.36 4.80
C ASN A 157 2.70 6.00 4.83
N ALA A 158 2.26 5.03 4.04
CA ALA A 158 2.89 3.71 3.96
C ALA A 158 4.37 3.75 3.51
N ASP A 159 4.74 4.76 2.71
CA ASP A 159 6.11 4.97 2.24
C ASP A 159 7.00 5.74 3.24
N GLY A 160 6.47 6.12 4.42
CA GLY A 160 7.19 6.91 5.41
C GLY A 160 7.31 8.40 5.08
N LEU A 161 6.56 8.88 4.08
CA LEU A 161 6.56 10.28 3.64
C LEU A 161 5.53 11.09 4.43
N ILE A 162 5.90 12.31 4.80
CA ILE A 162 4.97 13.29 5.40
C ILE A 162 4.33 14.17 4.32
N PRO A 163 3.25 14.93 4.60
CA PRO A 163 2.61 15.78 3.60
C PRO A 163 3.54 16.81 2.94
N TYR A 164 4.60 17.24 3.62
CA TYR A 164 5.62 18.11 3.05
C TYR A 164 6.48 17.41 1.98
N ASP A 165 6.84 16.13 2.19
CA ASP A 165 7.75 15.38 1.31
C ASP A 165 7.14 15.11 -0.07
N ILE A 166 5.81 15.01 -0.15
CA ILE A 166 5.03 14.73 -1.36
C ILE A 166 4.51 15.98 -2.08
N CYS A 167 4.82 17.17 -1.57
CA CYS A 167 4.28 18.43 -2.08
C CYS A 167 5.19 19.04 -3.16
N ASP A 168 4.73 19.00 -4.41
CA ASP A 168 5.48 19.56 -5.54
C ASP A 168 5.32 21.09 -5.70
N ASP A 169 4.22 21.68 -5.21
CA ASP A 169 3.97 23.12 -5.33
C ASP A 169 4.79 23.92 -4.32
N GLU A 170 5.66 24.81 -4.83
CA GLU A 170 6.59 25.64 -4.02
C GLU A 170 5.87 26.47 -2.96
N LYS A 171 4.72 27.06 -3.28
CA LYS A 171 3.99 27.90 -2.31
C LYS A 171 3.39 27.07 -1.18
N THR A 172 2.92 25.88 -1.50
CA THR A 172 2.32 24.97 -0.54
C THR A 172 3.38 24.32 0.32
N SER A 173 4.52 23.92 -0.25
CA SER A 173 5.65 23.36 0.51
C SER A 173 6.27 24.39 1.47
N ASP A 174 6.49 25.63 1.00
CA ASP A 174 6.94 26.75 1.86
C ASP A 174 5.98 26.99 3.03
N PHE A 175 4.67 26.94 2.75
CA PHE A 175 3.66 27.07 3.78
C PHE A 175 3.70 25.93 4.79
N LEU A 176 3.76 24.67 4.33
CA LEU A 176 3.85 23.49 5.20
C LEU A 176 5.11 23.55 6.07
N GLN A 177 6.26 23.87 5.47
CA GLN A 177 7.51 24.06 6.19
C GLN A 177 7.36 25.17 7.26
N SER A 178 6.79 26.32 6.89
CA SER A 178 6.54 27.40 7.86
C SER A 178 5.65 26.96 9.03
N GLN A 179 4.64 26.12 8.78
CA GLN A 179 3.78 25.58 9.83
C GLN A 179 4.54 24.60 10.72
N MET A 180 5.34 23.70 10.15
CA MET A 180 6.17 22.77 10.93
C MET A 180 7.10 23.53 11.88
N HIS A 181 7.81 24.55 11.38
CA HIS A 181 8.65 25.42 12.21
C HIS A 181 7.85 26.15 13.29
N LYS A 182 6.65 26.64 12.95
CA LYS A 182 5.76 27.34 13.90
C LYS A 182 5.26 26.42 15.02
N PHE A 183 5.00 25.15 14.71
CA PHE A 183 4.61 24.14 15.70
C PHE A 183 5.82 23.51 16.42
N GLY A 184 7.04 23.88 16.04
CA GLY A 184 8.27 23.38 16.66
C GLY A 184 8.58 21.92 16.31
N ILE A 185 8.10 21.45 15.16
CA ILE A 185 8.38 20.09 14.68
C ILE A 185 9.83 20.05 14.22
N SER A 186 10.65 19.31 14.94
CA SER A 186 12.06 19.11 14.62
C SER A 186 12.25 17.97 13.61
N PRO A 187 13.35 17.94 12.85
CA PRO A 187 13.69 16.80 12.00
C PRO A 187 13.74 15.48 12.78
N GLU A 188 14.17 15.54 14.06
CA GLU A 188 14.21 14.38 14.95
C GLU A 188 12.80 13.84 15.27
N ASP A 189 11.80 14.71 15.44
CA ASP A 189 10.40 14.29 15.67
C ASP A 189 9.81 13.58 14.44
N ILE A 190 10.23 14.01 13.24
CA ILE A 190 9.79 13.39 11.98
C ILE A 190 10.42 11.99 11.87
N GLU A 191 11.72 11.87 12.17
CA GLU A 191 12.40 10.58 12.12
C GLU A 191 11.88 9.61 13.19
N GLU A 192 11.54 10.11 14.38
CA GLU A 192 10.83 9.34 15.39
C GLU A 192 9.47 8.83 14.87
N ALA A 193 8.72 9.68 14.16
CA ALA A 193 7.44 9.30 13.56
C ALA A 193 7.60 8.22 12.48
N ARG A 194 8.64 8.32 11.63
CA ARG A 194 8.98 7.33 10.60
C ARG A 194 9.42 5.99 11.21
N SER A 195 10.20 6.04 12.29
CA SER A 195 10.69 4.86 13.01
C SER A 195 9.64 4.21 13.91
N ALA A 196 8.53 4.89 14.22
CA ALA A 196 7.52 4.41 15.16
C ALA A 196 6.91 3.03 14.81
N PRO A 197 6.59 2.70 13.54
CA PRO A 197 6.06 1.39 13.18
C PRO A 197 7.10 0.27 13.41
N GLU A 198 8.36 0.49 13.04
CA GLU A 198 9.46 -0.45 13.30
C GLU A 198 9.60 -0.71 14.81
N MET A 199 9.67 0.35 15.61
CA MET A 199 9.85 0.26 17.05
C MET A 199 8.68 -0.46 17.74
N LYS A 200 7.46 -0.22 17.26
CA LYS A 200 6.27 -0.93 17.73
C LYS A 200 6.33 -2.41 17.39
N MET A 201 6.66 -2.76 16.15
CA MET A 201 6.83 -4.14 15.72
C MET A 201 7.90 -4.87 16.54
N LEU A 202 9.06 -4.22 16.77
CA LEU A 202 10.14 -4.76 17.58
C LEU A 202 9.69 -5.02 19.03
N SER A 203 8.94 -4.09 19.63
CA SER A 203 8.39 -4.23 20.97
C SER A 203 7.42 -5.41 21.06
N ASP A 204 6.50 -5.53 20.11
CA ASP A 204 5.50 -6.61 20.05
C ASP A 204 6.18 -7.98 19.87
N LEU A 205 7.20 -8.08 19.02
CA LEU A 205 7.97 -9.30 18.80
C LEU A 205 8.81 -9.69 20.02
N LYS A 206 9.42 -8.72 20.71
CA LYS A 206 10.10 -8.95 22.00
C LYS A 206 9.12 -9.51 23.04
N ALA A 207 7.93 -8.93 23.15
CA ALA A 207 6.87 -9.42 24.04
C ALA A 207 6.39 -10.83 23.65
N ALA A 208 6.22 -11.11 22.36
CA ALA A 208 5.82 -12.42 21.85
C ALA A 208 6.89 -13.49 22.15
N ARG A 209 8.18 -13.13 22.03
CA ARG A 209 9.30 -14.02 22.36
C ARG A 209 9.33 -14.39 23.84
N LEU A 210 9.08 -13.43 24.74
CA LEU A 210 8.97 -13.70 26.18
C LEU A 210 7.85 -14.70 26.49
N LYS A 211 6.75 -14.64 25.74
CA LYS A 211 5.62 -15.58 25.84
C LYS A 211 5.84 -16.90 25.08
N ARG A 212 7.00 -17.09 24.44
CA ARG A 212 7.35 -18.26 23.61
C ARG A 212 6.40 -18.50 22.44
N TYR A 213 5.84 -17.44 21.87
CA TYR A 213 5.09 -17.56 20.62
C TYR A 213 6.01 -17.87 19.44
N ASN A 214 5.44 -18.52 18.42
CA ASN A 214 6.13 -18.73 17.15
C ASN A 214 6.21 -17.38 16.42
N LEU A 215 7.43 -16.96 16.05
CA LEU A 215 7.68 -15.70 15.35
C LEU A 215 7.57 -15.83 13.83
N ASN A 216 7.26 -17.04 13.33
CA ASN A 216 7.14 -17.34 11.91
C ASN A 216 5.66 -17.56 11.50
N ILE A 217 4.73 -16.90 12.18
CA ILE A 217 3.30 -16.97 11.87
C ILE A 217 3.02 -16.02 10.71
N LEU A 218 2.24 -16.47 9.73
CA LEU A 218 1.81 -15.65 8.61
C LEU A 218 0.62 -14.77 9.01
N ASP A 219 0.62 -13.52 8.57
CA ASP A 219 -0.50 -12.60 8.71
C ASP A 219 -1.64 -12.92 7.73
N ALA A 220 -2.63 -12.01 7.62
CA ALA A 220 -3.78 -12.19 6.73
C ALA A 220 -3.40 -12.12 5.24
N GLN A 221 -2.29 -11.47 4.92
CA GLN A 221 -1.72 -11.36 3.57
C GLN A 221 -0.80 -12.54 3.26
N GLY A 222 -0.47 -13.36 4.26
CA GLY A 222 0.38 -14.53 4.10
C GLY A 222 1.86 -14.25 4.35
N ALA A 223 2.22 -13.10 4.90
CA ALA A 223 3.59 -12.71 5.19
C ALA A 223 3.98 -13.02 6.65
N ALA A 224 5.17 -13.59 6.86
CA ALA A 224 5.75 -13.71 8.20
C ALA A 224 6.37 -12.36 8.63
N PRO A 225 6.57 -12.10 9.95
CA PRO A 225 7.20 -10.88 10.43
C PRO A 225 8.55 -10.54 9.76
N ILE A 226 9.34 -11.55 9.38
CA ILE A 226 10.61 -11.32 8.68
C ILE A 226 10.43 -10.82 7.24
N HIS A 227 9.32 -11.16 6.57
CA HIS A 227 8.97 -10.64 5.25
C HIS A 227 8.53 -9.18 5.33
N VAL A 228 7.71 -8.83 6.34
CA VAL A 228 7.33 -7.43 6.59
C VAL A 228 8.56 -6.59 6.91
N ALA A 229 9.45 -7.08 7.78
CA ALA A 229 10.71 -6.39 8.06
C ALA A 229 11.55 -6.24 6.78
N ALA A 230 11.55 -7.23 5.90
CA ALA A 230 12.28 -7.20 4.64
C ALA A 230 11.71 -6.22 3.60
N ALA A 231 10.39 -6.07 3.53
CA ALA A 231 9.73 -5.10 2.65
C ALA A 231 10.00 -3.66 3.10
N CYS A 232 9.99 -3.41 4.41
CA CYS A 232 10.13 -2.07 4.97
C CYS A 232 11.56 -1.68 5.36
N GLY A 233 12.56 -2.54 5.11
CA GLY A 233 13.96 -2.26 5.48
C GLY A 233 14.26 -2.26 6.99
N TYR A 234 13.38 -2.81 7.84
CA TYR A 234 13.48 -2.78 9.31
C TYR A 234 14.60 -3.69 9.84
N CYS A 235 15.84 -3.26 9.69
CA CYS A 235 17.04 -4.02 9.99
C CYS A 235 17.12 -4.42 11.47
N GLU A 236 16.64 -3.60 12.41
CA GLU A 236 16.65 -3.96 13.83
C GLU A 236 15.67 -5.11 14.13
N VAL A 237 14.50 -5.07 13.52
CA VAL A 237 13.50 -6.14 13.59
C VAL A 237 14.04 -7.42 12.94
N GLY A 238 14.59 -7.31 11.73
CA GLY A 238 15.20 -8.43 11.02
C GLY A 238 16.30 -9.09 11.85
N LEU A 239 17.19 -8.30 12.44
CA LEU A 239 18.29 -8.78 13.27
C LEU A 239 17.75 -9.52 14.51
N PHE A 240 16.75 -8.96 15.18
CA PHE A 240 16.12 -9.58 16.33
C PHE A 240 15.46 -10.93 15.99
N LEU A 241 14.78 -11.03 14.84
CA LEU A 241 14.13 -12.26 14.38
C LEU A 241 15.17 -13.35 14.06
N LEU A 242 16.23 -13.00 13.34
CA LEU A 242 17.32 -13.91 12.99
C LEU A 242 18.06 -14.41 14.24
N GLN A 243 18.38 -13.52 15.18
CA GLN A 243 18.97 -13.89 16.48
C GLN A 243 18.02 -14.76 17.33
N SER A 244 16.71 -14.63 17.13
CA SER A 244 15.70 -15.46 17.77
C SER A 244 15.55 -16.85 17.14
N GLY A 245 16.27 -17.13 16.05
CA GLY A 245 16.30 -18.42 15.35
C GLY A 245 15.24 -18.58 14.26
N VAL A 246 14.68 -17.47 13.75
CA VAL A 246 13.83 -17.50 12.54
C VAL A 246 14.71 -17.85 11.34
N ASP A 247 14.20 -18.74 10.48
CA ASP A 247 14.91 -19.13 9.26
C ASP A 247 14.94 -17.96 8.26
N PRO A 248 16.13 -17.47 7.84
CA PRO A 248 16.25 -16.43 6.82
C PRO A 248 15.70 -16.84 5.44
N ASN A 249 15.44 -18.14 5.22
CA ASN A 249 14.86 -18.69 4.00
C ASN A 249 13.43 -19.19 4.18
N SER A 250 12.74 -18.74 5.23
CA SER A 250 11.31 -19.00 5.40
C SER A 250 10.52 -18.51 4.19
N LEU A 251 9.42 -19.17 3.89
CA LEU A 251 8.56 -18.82 2.76
C LEU A 251 7.27 -18.17 3.26
N ASP A 252 6.83 -17.14 2.57
CA ASP A 252 5.48 -16.60 2.69
C ASP A 252 4.46 -17.44 1.91
N ALA A 253 3.20 -16.98 1.84
CA ALA A 253 2.13 -17.67 1.13
C ALA A 253 2.35 -17.75 -0.40
N ASP A 254 3.09 -16.81 -0.98
CA ASP A 254 3.42 -16.77 -2.41
C ASP A 254 4.70 -17.56 -2.73
N GLY A 255 5.33 -18.16 -1.73
CA GLY A 255 6.56 -18.92 -1.89
C GLY A 255 7.80 -18.04 -2.05
N TRP A 256 7.75 -16.79 -1.60
CA TRP A 256 8.87 -15.86 -1.59
C TRP A 256 9.64 -15.99 -0.28
N THR A 257 10.96 -15.76 -0.36
CA THR A 257 11.82 -15.64 0.82
C THR A 257 11.95 -14.17 1.21
N PRO A 258 12.38 -13.84 2.44
CA PRO A 258 12.67 -12.46 2.84
C PRO A 258 13.66 -11.77 1.90
N SER A 259 14.61 -12.51 1.32
CA SER A 259 15.55 -11.97 0.35
C SER A 259 14.90 -11.56 -0.97
N HIS A 260 13.88 -12.28 -1.43
CA HIS A 260 13.12 -11.89 -2.63
C HIS A 260 12.37 -10.58 -2.38
N VAL A 261 11.73 -10.47 -1.20
CA VAL A 261 11.01 -9.27 -0.79
C VAL A 261 11.97 -8.08 -0.69
N ALA A 262 13.07 -8.20 0.06
CA ALA A 262 14.05 -7.12 0.20
C ALA A 262 14.66 -6.70 -1.15
N ALA A 263 14.92 -7.65 -2.07
CA ALA A 263 15.41 -7.33 -3.41
C ALA A 263 14.37 -6.59 -4.28
N CYS A 264 13.10 -6.95 -4.16
CA CYS A 264 12.00 -6.28 -4.85
C CYS A 264 11.87 -4.81 -4.44
N TRP A 265 12.03 -4.53 -3.14
CA TRP A 265 11.92 -3.18 -2.59
C TRP A 265 13.25 -2.41 -2.55
N GLY A 266 14.36 -3.01 -2.99
CA GLY A 266 15.67 -2.36 -3.03
C GLY A 266 16.36 -2.23 -1.66
N GLU A 267 15.96 -3.01 -0.66
CA GLU A 267 16.45 -2.93 0.71
C GLU A 267 17.80 -3.64 0.90
N LEU A 268 18.86 -3.00 0.40
CA LEU A 268 20.21 -3.57 0.31
C LEU A 268 20.81 -3.94 1.68
N GLU A 269 20.63 -3.10 2.70
CA GLU A 269 21.16 -3.38 4.05
C GLU A 269 20.45 -4.58 4.69
N MET A 270 19.15 -4.75 4.44
CA MET A 270 18.43 -5.94 4.83
C MET A 270 18.94 -7.19 4.10
N ILE A 271 19.25 -7.10 2.80
CA ILE A 271 19.85 -8.22 2.05
C ILE A 271 21.20 -8.60 2.66
N ARG A 272 22.07 -7.63 2.98
CA ARG A 272 23.35 -7.89 3.67
C ARG A 272 23.11 -8.62 5.00
N LEU A 273 22.15 -8.16 5.78
CA LEU A 273 21.78 -8.76 7.05
C LEU A 273 21.29 -10.22 6.89
N LEU A 274 20.38 -10.47 5.96
CA LEU A 274 19.87 -11.82 5.67
C LEU A 274 21.00 -12.75 5.21
N VAL A 275 21.82 -12.33 4.25
CA VAL A 275 22.96 -13.11 3.74
C VAL A 275 23.96 -13.43 4.84
N SER A 276 24.24 -12.49 5.74
CA SER A 276 25.15 -12.71 6.89
C SER A 276 24.63 -13.76 7.88
N HIS A 277 23.32 -13.98 7.94
CA HIS A 277 22.67 -14.99 8.77
C HIS A 277 22.30 -16.28 8.01
N GLY A 278 22.75 -16.44 6.77
CA GLY A 278 22.55 -17.66 5.99
C GLY A 278 21.40 -17.62 4.98
N GLY A 279 20.85 -16.43 4.70
CA GLY A 279 19.93 -16.21 3.58
C GLY A 279 20.57 -16.62 2.25
N ASP A 280 19.78 -17.28 1.41
CA ASP A 280 20.19 -17.79 0.12
C ASP A 280 19.46 -17.03 -1.00
N LEU A 281 20.23 -16.31 -1.82
CA LEU A 281 19.72 -15.51 -2.92
C LEU A 281 19.48 -16.35 -4.19
N THR A 282 19.87 -17.63 -4.20
CA THR A 282 19.75 -18.53 -5.35
C THR A 282 18.46 -19.35 -5.35
N ILE A 283 17.69 -19.30 -4.27
CA ILE A 283 16.38 -19.95 -4.18
C ILE A 283 15.47 -19.31 -5.23
N PRO A 284 14.82 -20.09 -6.12
CA PRO A 284 13.85 -19.55 -7.06
C PRO A 284 12.46 -19.45 -6.43
N THR A 285 11.71 -18.40 -6.77
CA THR A 285 10.27 -18.31 -6.55
C THR A 285 9.51 -19.33 -7.41
N PRO A 286 8.20 -19.54 -7.19
CA PRO A 286 7.39 -20.41 -8.05
C PRO A 286 7.43 -20.05 -9.54
N ASP A 287 7.66 -18.78 -9.88
CA ASP A 287 7.82 -18.29 -11.25
C ASP A 287 9.23 -18.53 -11.83
N GLY A 288 10.16 -19.08 -11.06
CA GLY A 288 11.55 -19.31 -11.46
C GLY A 288 12.47 -18.09 -11.35
N ARG A 289 11.98 -16.99 -10.76
CA ARG A 289 12.79 -15.78 -10.50
C ARG A 289 13.59 -15.96 -9.22
N THR A 290 14.83 -15.49 -9.20
CA THR A 290 15.69 -15.44 -7.99
C THR A 290 15.76 -14.02 -7.45
N ALA A 291 16.29 -13.84 -6.23
CA ALA A 291 16.47 -12.51 -5.64
C ALA A 291 17.27 -11.56 -6.55
N PHE A 292 18.24 -12.07 -7.33
CA PHE A 292 18.97 -11.27 -8.32
C PHE A 292 18.04 -10.70 -9.40
N THR A 293 17.19 -11.56 -9.98
CA THR A 293 16.35 -11.22 -11.14
C THR A 293 15.08 -10.44 -10.79
N ILE A 294 14.75 -10.30 -9.51
CA ILE A 294 13.56 -9.57 -9.05
C ILE A 294 13.84 -8.07 -8.88
N CYS A 295 15.11 -7.67 -8.77
CA CYS A 295 15.48 -6.26 -8.61
C CYS A 295 14.91 -5.42 -9.78
N ASP A 296 14.25 -4.31 -9.46
CA ASP A 296 13.67 -3.42 -10.47
C ASP A 296 14.74 -2.62 -11.24
N ASN A 297 15.87 -2.31 -10.59
CA ASN A 297 16.92 -1.44 -11.12
C ASN A 297 18.26 -2.19 -11.32
N ASP A 298 18.97 -1.87 -12.40
CA ASP A 298 20.30 -2.46 -12.70
C ASP A 298 21.34 -2.20 -11.58
N GLU A 299 21.28 -1.03 -10.94
CA GLU A 299 22.17 -0.68 -9.82
C GLU A 299 21.94 -1.59 -8.61
N THR A 300 20.68 -1.78 -8.21
CA THR A 300 20.32 -2.69 -7.12
C THR A 300 20.71 -4.13 -7.45
N HIS A 301 20.54 -4.55 -8.70
CA HIS A 301 20.97 -5.88 -9.16
C HIS A 301 22.48 -6.08 -8.98
N ASP A 302 23.30 -5.12 -9.43
CA ASP A 302 24.76 -5.20 -9.35
C ASP A 302 25.27 -5.20 -7.91
N GLU A 303 24.62 -4.44 -7.03
CA GLU A 303 24.90 -4.46 -5.59
C GLU A 303 24.55 -5.80 -4.95
N VAL A 304 23.37 -6.35 -5.23
CA VAL A 304 22.96 -7.68 -4.74
C VAL A 304 23.93 -8.77 -5.21
N CYS A 305 24.37 -8.70 -6.46
CA CYS A 305 25.41 -9.60 -6.99
C CYS A 305 26.74 -9.43 -6.24
N THR A 306 27.12 -8.19 -5.93
CA THR A 306 28.34 -7.89 -5.18
C THR A 306 28.28 -8.45 -3.76
N ILE A 307 27.16 -8.27 -3.06
CA ILE A 307 26.91 -8.82 -1.72
C ILE A 307 27.06 -10.35 -1.74
N TRP A 308 26.44 -11.02 -2.71
CA TRP A 308 26.52 -12.46 -2.84
C TRP A 308 27.93 -12.97 -3.13
N ASN A 309 28.61 -12.33 -4.08
CA ASN A 309 29.97 -12.69 -4.45
C ASN A 309 30.94 -12.50 -3.28
N MET A 310 30.75 -11.46 -2.47
CA MET A 310 31.54 -11.25 -1.25
C MET A 310 31.33 -12.39 -0.24
N ARG A 311 30.08 -12.82 -0.04
CA ARG A 311 29.74 -13.98 0.81
C ARG A 311 30.38 -15.27 0.32
N GLU A 312 30.34 -15.57 -0.99
CA GLU A 312 30.98 -16.78 -1.54
C GLU A 312 32.52 -16.74 -1.46
N LYS A 313 33.13 -15.57 -1.61
CA LYS A 313 34.57 -15.39 -1.36
C LYS A 313 34.92 -15.69 0.09
N LEU A 314 34.18 -15.13 1.06
CA LEU A 314 34.38 -15.39 2.49
C LEU A 314 34.21 -16.88 2.82
N ARG A 315 33.18 -17.53 2.28
CA ARG A 315 32.94 -18.97 2.42
C ARG A 315 34.09 -19.81 1.87
N SER A 316 34.63 -19.42 0.72
CA SER A 316 35.76 -20.10 0.09
C SER A 316 37.05 -19.94 0.91
N CYS A 317 37.32 -18.73 1.42
CA CYS A 317 38.43 -18.46 2.34
C CYS A 317 38.31 -19.28 3.64
N ALA A 318 37.13 -19.36 4.24
CA ALA A 318 36.88 -20.14 5.45
C ALA A 318 37.15 -21.64 5.23
N LYS A 319 36.68 -22.21 4.11
CA LYS A 319 36.97 -23.61 3.73
C LYS A 319 38.47 -23.88 3.60
N LEU A 320 39.23 -22.94 3.02
CA LEU A 320 40.69 -23.05 2.90
C LEU A 320 41.37 -23.04 4.28
N MET A 321 40.92 -22.19 5.20
CA MET A 321 41.44 -22.15 6.58
C MET A 321 41.14 -23.43 7.36
N ASP A 322 39.94 -24.00 7.23
CA ASP A 322 39.57 -25.28 7.87
C ASP A 322 40.35 -26.46 7.29
N SER A 323 40.64 -26.46 5.98
CA SER A 323 41.51 -27.47 5.35
C SER A 323 42.98 -27.36 5.78
N ASN A 324 43.45 -26.17 6.16
CA ASN A 324 44.81 -25.96 6.69
C ASN A 324 44.90 -26.22 8.21
N ALA A 325 43.78 -26.18 8.93
CA ALA A 325 43.71 -26.48 10.37
C ALA A 325 43.72 -27.99 10.70
N SER A 326 43.65 -28.87 9.69
CA SER A 326 43.55 -30.32 9.85
C SER A 326 44.90 -31.06 9.83
N VAL A 327 45.95 -30.48 10.42
CA VAL A 327 47.21 -31.20 10.73
C VAL A 327 47.60 -31.06 12.21
N LYS A 328 46.90 -31.82 13.06
CA LYS A 328 47.39 -32.73 14.14
C LYS A 328 46.27 -32.98 15.16
N PRO A 329 45.98 -34.25 15.52
CA PRO A 329 45.02 -34.54 16.57
C PRO A 329 45.68 -34.29 17.94
N PHE A 330 45.42 -33.13 18.54
CA PHE A 330 45.78 -32.93 19.95
C PHE A 330 44.74 -33.64 20.83
N ARG A 331 45.17 -34.72 21.50
CA ARG A 331 44.35 -35.54 22.39
C ARG A 331 43.59 -34.67 23.40
N ARG A 332 42.25 -34.65 23.33
CA ARG A 332 41.39 -34.06 24.36
C ARG A 332 41.60 -34.81 25.69
N ARG A 333 42.35 -34.21 26.62
CA ARG A 333 42.12 -34.46 28.05
C ARG A 333 40.79 -33.81 28.42
N ARG A 334 39.83 -34.63 28.86
CA ARG A 334 38.59 -34.17 29.49
C ARG A 334 38.91 -33.24 30.66
N ARG A 335 38.61 -31.95 30.53
CA ARG A 335 38.17 -31.10 31.66
C ARG A 335 37.11 -30.12 31.15
N PHE A 336 35.98 -30.13 31.84
CA PHE A 336 34.87 -29.21 31.67
C PHE A 336 35.34 -27.76 31.89
N SER A 337 35.00 -26.85 30.98
CA SER A 337 34.93 -25.41 31.22
C SER A 337 34.12 -24.74 30.10
N THR A 338 32.97 -24.18 30.46
CA THR A 338 31.93 -23.59 29.62
C THR A 338 32.22 -22.14 29.18
N LYS A 339 33.42 -21.86 28.68
CA LYS A 339 33.76 -20.53 28.11
C LYS A 339 34.74 -20.69 26.96
N LEU A 340 34.24 -20.91 25.74
CA LEU A 340 34.88 -20.52 24.46
C LEU A 340 33.95 -20.93 23.29
N LYS A 341 32.97 -20.10 22.97
CA LYS A 341 32.19 -20.15 21.70
C LYS A 341 31.85 -18.73 21.18
N PHE A 342 32.61 -17.71 21.60
CA PHE A 342 32.24 -16.31 21.44
C PHE A 342 33.31 -15.44 20.75
N LEU A 343 34.13 -16.00 19.86
CA LEU A 343 35.22 -15.23 19.24
C LEU A 343 35.30 -15.35 17.70
N CYS A 344 34.16 -15.22 17.02
CA CYS A 344 34.12 -14.96 15.57
C CYS A 344 33.17 -13.80 15.20
N PHE A 345 32.87 -12.90 16.13
CA PHE A 345 31.85 -11.84 15.94
C PHE A 345 32.39 -10.40 15.94
N PHE A 346 33.68 -10.19 15.69
CA PHE A 346 34.23 -8.85 15.53
C PHE A 346 35.16 -8.84 14.33
N LEU A 347 34.65 -8.38 13.18
CA LEU A 347 35.39 -7.76 12.07
C LEU A 347 34.38 -7.31 11.00
N VAL A 348 33.55 -6.33 11.35
CA VAL A 348 32.97 -5.36 10.40
C VAL A 348 32.98 -4.02 11.14
N ASP A 349 34.10 -3.32 11.01
CA ASP A 349 34.27 -1.89 11.25
C ASP A 349 35.59 -1.53 10.57
N LEU A 350 35.51 -1.23 9.27
CA LEU A 350 36.34 -0.33 8.48
C LEU A 350 35.83 -0.26 7.04
#